data_AF-A0A0K8R3G7-F1
#
_entry.id   AF-A0A0K8R3G7-F1
#
_cell.length_a   1.000
_cell.length_b   1.000
_cell.length_c   1.000
_cell.angle_alpha   90.00
_cell.angle_beta   90.00
_cell.angle_gamma   90.00
#
_symmetry.space_group_name_H-M   'P 1'
#
loop_
_entity.id
_entity.type
_entity.pdbx_description
1 polymer ?
#
loop_
_entity_poly.entity_id
_entity_poly.type
_entity_poly.pdbx_seq_one_letter_code
_entity_poly.pdbx_strand_id
1 'polypeptide(L)'
;MCGRNSNLRPIVSPINTLLLLTKKLACRCTGCGILRENIADNGGIRIAYKALQNALMRSSRSRVKLPGLDTYSAEQLFFISFGSMFCNKMTPEARTHYIRTDPHTVPRHRVNVALMNSAKFASAFSCRNDKKMNPTRKCVLW
;
A
#
# COMPACT_ATOMS: atom_id res chain seq x y z
N MET A 1 11.39 -0.12 0.91
CA MET A 1 10.19 0.73 0.73
C MET A 1 10.45 2.08 0.06
N CYS A 2 11.45 2.89 0.39
CA CYS A 2 11.85 4.05 -0.46
C CYS A 2 13.35 4.14 -0.80
N GLY A 3 14.07 3.02 -0.65
CA GLY A 3 15.43 2.85 -1.16
C GLY A 3 16.57 2.99 -0.15
N ARG A 4 16.37 2.77 1.17
CA ARG A 4 17.48 2.76 2.14
C ARG A 4 17.51 1.63 3.17
N ASN A 5 16.49 0.76 3.24
CA ASN A 5 16.48 -0.33 4.22
C ASN A 5 16.27 -1.68 3.53
N SER A 6 17.32 -2.51 3.55
CA SER A 6 17.47 -3.77 2.82
C SER A 6 16.49 -4.87 3.26
N ASN A 7 15.95 -4.75 4.47
CA ASN A 7 15.16 -5.80 5.12
C ASN A 7 13.70 -5.86 4.65
N LEU A 8 13.25 -4.92 3.81
CA LEU A 8 11.90 -4.85 3.25
C LEU A 8 11.87 -5.12 1.73
N ARG A 9 12.92 -5.74 1.17
CA ARG A 9 13.01 -6.11 -0.26
C ARG A 9 11.84 -6.97 -0.79
N PRO A 10 11.21 -7.91 -0.05
CA PRO A 10 10.10 -8.69 -0.63
C PRO A 10 8.88 -7.84 -1.02
N ILE A 11 8.76 -6.60 -0.53
CA ILE A 11 7.57 -5.77 -0.74
C ILE A 11 7.64 -4.95 -2.05
N VAL A 12 8.84 -4.75 -2.62
CA VAL A 12 9.02 -3.81 -3.74
C VAL A 12 9.98 -4.36 -4.81
N SER A 13 9.43 -4.82 -5.94
CA SER A 13 10.16 -5.00 -7.21
C SER A 13 9.45 -4.25 -8.36
N PRO A 14 10.02 -4.17 -9.59
CA PRO A 14 9.52 -3.32 -10.67
C PRO A 14 8.09 -3.66 -11.13
N ILE A 15 7.36 -2.64 -11.60
CA ILE A 15 6.10 -2.77 -12.34
C ILE A 15 6.49 -2.30 -13.74
N ASN A 16 6.66 -3.21 -14.68
CA ASN A 16 6.89 -2.83 -16.08
C ASN A 16 5.96 -3.52 -17.08
N THR A 17 4.99 -4.32 -16.61
CA THR A 17 4.10 -5.06 -17.53
C THR A 17 2.62 -4.71 -17.35
N LEU A 18 2.22 -4.12 -16.21
CA LEU A 18 0.81 -3.79 -15.95
C LEU A 18 0.42 -2.35 -16.33
N LEU A 19 1.39 -1.47 -16.56
CA LEU A 19 1.15 -0.06 -16.88
C LEU A 19 0.63 0.18 -18.32
N LEU A 20 0.75 -0.83 -19.20
CA LEU A 20 0.21 -0.80 -20.56
C LEU A 20 -1.28 -1.20 -20.61
N LEU A 21 -1.79 -1.90 -19.60
CA LEU A 21 -3.20 -2.30 -19.52
C LEU A 21 -4.08 -1.26 -18.81
N THR A 22 -3.51 -0.41 -17.96
CA THR A 22 -4.27 0.59 -17.19
C THR A 22 -4.65 1.84 -17.99
N LYS A 23 -3.99 2.14 -19.12
CA LYS A 23 -4.34 3.29 -19.97
C LYS A 23 -5.59 3.08 -20.84
N LYS A 24 -6.01 1.83 -21.10
CA LYS A 24 -7.15 1.50 -21.98
C LYS A 24 -8.40 1.00 -21.26
N LEU A 25 -8.38 0.85 -19.94
CA LEU A 25 -9.47 0.24 -19.17
C LEU A 25 -10.27 1.24 -18.32
N ALA A 26 -10.39 2.50 -18.77
CA ALA A 26 -11.17 3.51 -18.06
C ALA A 26 -12.66 3.52 -18.42
N CYS A 27 -13.11 2.83 -19.48
CA CYS A 27 -14.52 2.87 -19.92
C CYS A 27 -15.00 1.60 -20.65
N ARG A 28 -14.85 0.42 -20.03
CA ARG A 28 -15.70 -0.75 -20.36
C ARG A 28 -15.76 -1.71 -19.18
N CYS A 29 -16.97 -1.92 -18.66
CA CYS A 29 -17.25 -2.65 -17.43
C CYS A 29 -17.07 -4.17 -17.54
N THR A 30 -15.81 -4.61 -17.61
CA THR A 30 -15.32 -5.92 -17.17
C THR A 30 -14.06 -5.64 -16.35
N GLY A 31 -14.26 -5.03 -15.18
CA GLY A 31 -13.19 -4.41 -14.36
C GLY A 31 -13.70 -3.52 -13.20
N CYS A 32 -15.01 -3.52 -12.93
CA CYS A 32 -15.65 -2.67 -11.91
C CYS A 32 -15.29 -3.08 -10.47
N GLY A 33 -15.07 -4.38 -10.21
CA GLY A 33 -14.66 -4.89 -8.90
C GLY A 33 -13.30 -4.38 -8.45
N ILE A 34 -12.27 -4.55 -9.29
CA ILE A 34 -10.89 -4.15 -8.97
C ILE A 34 -10.78 -2.64 -8.68
N LEU A 35 -11.51 -1.81 -9.44
CA LEU A 35 -11.54 -0.37 -9.19
C LEU A 35 -12.15 -0.06 -7.81
N ARG A 36 -13.29 -0.65 -7.48
CA ARG A 36 -13.96 -0.45 -6.19
C ARG A 36 -13.09 -0.88 -5.02
N GLU A 37 -12.44 -2.04 -5.13
CA GLU A 37 -11.55 -2.55 -4.09
C GLU A 37 -10.29 -1.69 -3.91
N ASN A 38 -9.72 -1.17 -5.01
CA ASN A 38 -8.62 -0.21 -4.92
C ASN A 38 -9.05 1.10 -4.23
N ILE A 39 -10.26 1.60 -4.53
CA ILE A 39 -10.82 2.78 -3.85
C ILE A 39 -11.00 2.49 -2.35
N ALA A 40 -11.52 1.31 -2.00
CA ALA A 40 -11.72 0.88 -0.62
C ALA A 40 -10.39 0.80 0.14
N ASP A 41 -9.34 0.20 -0.44
CA ASP A 41 -8.01 0.15 0.18
C ASP A 41 -7.41 1.54 0.41
N ASN A 42 -7.58 2.45 -0.56
CA ASN A 42 -7.09 3.83 -0.47
C ASN A 42 -7.83 4.64 0.60
N GLY A 43 -9.15 4.55 0.65
CA GLY A 43 -9.96 5.24 1.65
C GLY A 43 -9.77 4.65 3.05
N GLY A 44 -9.79 3.32 3.16
CA GLY A 44 -9.65 2.59 4.41
C GLY A 44 -8.35 2.89 5.12
N ILE A 45 -7.21 2.83 4.43
CA ILE A 45 -5.91 3.12 5.05
C ILE A 45 -5.82 4.57 5.53
N ARG A 46 -6.45 5.51 4.82
CA ARG A 46 -6.45 6.94 5.18
C ARG A 46 -7.27 7.21 6.44
N ILE A 47 -8.48 6.63 6.53
CA ILE A 47 -9.32 6.73 7.71
C ILE A 47 -8.64 6.06 8.92
N ALA A 48 -8.11 4.85 8.74
CA ALA A 48 -7.41 4.12 9.78
C ALA A 48 -6.16 4.88 10.29
N TYR A 49 -5.39 5.50 9.39
CA TYR A 49 -4.25 6.32 9.79
C TYR A 49 -4.68 7.57 10.56
N LYS A 50 -5.79 8.22 10.18
CA LYS A 50 -6.36 9.35 10.94
C LYS A 50 -6.78 8.90 12.34
N ALA A 51 -7.38 7.72 12.48
CA ALA A 51 -7.74 7.15 13.78
C ALA A 51 -6.50 6.88 14.65
N LEU A 52 -5.42 6.35 14.07
CA LEU A 52 -4.14 6.19 14.76
C LEU A 52 -3.61 7.54 15.26
N GLN A 53 -3.58 8.56 14.41
CA GLN A 53 -3.09 9.89 14.81
C GLN A 53 -3.91 10.46 15.98
N ASN A 54 -5.23 10.31 15.94
CA ASN A 54 -6.10 10.70 17.06
C ASN A 54 -5.77 9.93 18.35
N ALA A 55 -5.52 8.61 18.25
CA ALA A 55 -5.14 7.79 19.40
C ALA A 55 -3.76 8.18 19.99
N LEU A 56 -2.81 8.57 19.13
CA LEU A 56 -1.47 9.03 19.52
C LEU A 56 -1.48 10.43 20.15
N MET A 57 -2.45 11.27 19.78
CA MET A 57 -2.66 12.59 20.41
C MET A 57 -3.31 12.47 21.79
N ARG A 58 -4.22 11.50 21.99
CA ARG A 58 -4.96 11.33 23.25
C ARG A 58 -4.13 10.72 24.38
N SER A 59 -3.10 9.92 24.06
CA SER A 59 -2.24 9.33 25.10
C SER A 59 -0.84 9.01 24.59
N SER A 60 0.17 9.30 25.41
CA SER A 60 1.54 8.88 25.17
C SER A 60 1.71 7.36 25.30
N ARG A 61 0.84 6.67 26.05
CA ARG A 61 0.82 5.20 26.15
C ARG A 61 0.54 4.53 24.81
N SER A 62 -0.09 5.23 23.86
CA SER A 62 -0.33 4.73 22.50
C SER A 62 0.96 4.61 21.67
N ARG A 63 2.09 5.18 22.12
CA ARG A 63 3.41 5.08 21.46
C ARG A 63 4.20 3.88 21.96
N VAL A 64 3.58 2.70 21.97
CA VAL A 64 4.26 1.47 22.37
C VAL A 64 5.34 1.11 21.35
N LYS A 65 6.54 0.83 21.84
CA LYS A 65 7.63 0.24 21.04
C LYS A 65 7.53 -1.28 21.11
N LEU A 66 7.54 -1.92 19.95
CA LEU A 66 7.52 -3.38 19.86
C LEU A 66 8.95 -3.92 20.02
N PRO A 67 9.17 -4.95 20.87
CA PRO A 67 10.48 -5.59 20.97
C PRO A 67 10.98 -6.07 19.60
N GLY A 68 12.23 -5.75 19.26
CA GLY A 68 12.83 -6.08 17.97
C GLY A 68 12.41 -5.20 16.79
N LEU A 69 11.52 -4.22 17.00
CA LEU A 69 11.09 -3.22 16.01
C LEU A 69 11.07 -1.80 16.62
N ASP A 70 11.83 -1.60 17.69
CA ASP A 70 11.94 -0.36 18.47
C ASP A 70 12.50 0.82 17.64
N THR A 71 13.23 0.52 16.57
CA THR A 71 13.72 1.51 15.59
C THR A 71 12.62 2.14 14.74
N TYR A 72 11.42 1.56 14.68
CA TYR A 72 10.30 2.10 13.92
C TYR A 72 9.39 2.98 14.78
N SER A 73 8.85 4.05 14.20
CA SER A 73 7.79 4.84 14.83
C SER A 73 6.44 4.12 14.77
N ALA A 74 5.47 4.53 15.58
CA ALA A 74 4.11 3.99 15.53
C ALA A 74 3.47 4.17 14.13
N GLU A 75 3.75 5.29 13.46
CA GLU A 75 3.32 5.57 12.10
C GLU A 75 3.97 4.62 11.09
N GLN A 76 5.27 4.34 11.23
CA GLN A 76 5.95 3.39 10.36
C GLN A 76 5.42 1.97 10.59
N LEU A 77 5.22 1.58 11.86
CA LEU A 77 4.66 0.28 12.23
C LEU A 77 3.24 0.09 11.70
N PHE A 78 2.43 1.13 11.65
CA PHE A 78 1.11 1.07 11.03
C PHE A 78 1.17 0.66 9.56
N PHE A 79 2.04 1.31 8.76
CA PHE A 79 2.19 0.97 7.35
C PHE A 79 2.89 -0.37 7.12
N ILE A 80 3.81 -0.76 8.02
CA ILE A 80 4.42 -2.10 8.01
C ILE A 80 3.33 -3.15 8.27
N SER A 81 2.48 -2.95 9.29
CA SER A 81 1.36 -3.85 9.61
C SER A 81 0.39 -3.98 8.44
N PHE A 82 0.01 -2.86 7.81
CA PHE A 82 -0.80 -2.87 6.60
C PHE A 82 -0.16 -3.69 5.48
N GLY A 83 1.14 -3.49 5.20
CA GLY A 83 1.85 -4.27 4.19
C GLY A 83 1.94 -5.76 4.52
N SER A 84 2.20 -6.10 5.80
CA SER A 84 2.33 -7.47 6.29
C SER A 84 1.04 -8.26 6.16
N MET A 85 -0.12 -7.62 6.32
CA MET A 85 -1.44 -8.27 6.16
C MET A 85 -1.66 -8.84 4.74
N PHE A 86 -1.01 -8.26 3.74
CA PHE A 86 -1.11 -8.69 2.33
C PHE A 86 0.13 -9.46 1.85
N CYS A 87 1.03 -9.86 2.75
CA CYS A 87 2.19 -10.68 2.39
C CYS A 87 1.72 -12.02 1.81
N ASN A 88 2.12 -12.28 0.57
CA ASN A 88 1.68 -13.47 -0.16
C ASN A 88 2.74 -13.92 -1.17
N LYS A 89 2.80 -15.24 -1.42
CA LYS A 89 3.63 -15.87 -2.44
C LYS A 89 2.78 -16.87 -3.22
N MET A 90 2.74 -16.72 -4.55
CA MET A 90 2.01 -17.60 -5.47
C MET A 90 2.97 -18.15 -6.52
N THR A 91 2.75 -19.39 -6.95
CA THR A 91 3.37 -19.93 -8.18
C THR A 91 2.83 -19.15 -9.41
N PRO A 92 3.50 -19.21 -10.56
CA PRO A 92 3.02 -18.56 -11.78
C PRO A 92 1.60 -19.01 -12.20
N GLU A 93 1.28 -20.29 -12.00
CA GLU A 93 0.00 -20.90 -12.35
C GLU A 93 -1.10 -20.40 -11.41
N ALA A 94 -0.83 -20.43 -10.09
CA ALA A 94 -1.75 -19.91 -9.08
C ALA A 94 -2.00 -18.40 -9.26
N ARG A 95 -0.97 -17.63 -9.62
CA ARG A 95 -1.10 -16.20 -9.93
C ARG A 95 -2.00 -15.96 -11.14
N THR A 96 -1.84 -16.75 -12.19
CA THR A 96 -2.65 -16.65 -13.41
C THR A 96 -4.11 -16.97 -13.13
N HIS A 97 -4.35 -18.03 -12.34
CA HIS A 97 -5.68 -18.38 -11.87
C HIS A 97 -6.30 -17.25 -11.04
N TYR A 98 -5.57 -16.73 -10.05
CA TYR A 98 -6.01 -15.65 -9.17
C TYR A 98 -6.45 -14.41 -9.96
N ILE A 99 -5.65 -13.96 -10.92
CA ILE A 99 -5.97 -12.79 -11.75
C ILE A 99 -7.28 -12.98 -12.53
N ARG A 100 -7.64 -14.23 -12.85
CA ARG A 100 -8.86 -14.55 -13.61
C ARG A 100 -10.09 -14.69 -12.72
N THR A 101 -9.94 -15.12 -11.47
CA THR A 101 -11.06 -15.54 -10.62
C THR A 101 -11.32 -14.63 -9.42
N ASP A 102 -10.30 -13.94 -8.89
CA ASP A 102 -10.44 -13.07 -7.73
C ASP A 102 -10.88 -11.65 -8.16
N PRO A 103 -11.88 -11.05 -7.48
CA PRO A 103 -12.34 -9.70 -7.79
C PRO A 103 -11.36 -8.60 -7.36
N HIS A 104 -10.36 -8.92 -6.55
CA HIS A 104 -9.32 -7.98 -6.09
C HIS A 104 -8.09 -8.03 -7.00
N THR A 105 -7.32 -6.94 -7.00
CA THR A 105 -5.97 -6.99 -7.57
C THR A 105 -5.05 -7.86 -6.70
N VAL A 106 -4.00 -8.42 -7.31
CA VAL A 106 -2.96 -9.20 -6.62
C VAL A 106 -2.49 -8.45 -5.36
N PRO A 107 -2.32 -9.12 -4.20
CA PRO A 107 -2.09 -8.46 -2.90
C PRO A 107 -0.98 -7.40 -2.88
N ARG A 108 0.12 -7.65 -3.59
CA ARG A 108 1.22 -6.68 -3.72
C ARG A 108 0.80 -5.35 -4.37
N HIS A 109 -0.16 -5.37 -5.28
CA HIS A 109 -0.68 -4.15 -5.90
C HIS A 109 -1.65 -3.42 -4.98
N ARG A 110 -2.46 -4.14 -4.18
CA ARG A 110 -3.32 -3.53 -3.15
C ARG A 110 -2.50 -2.64 -2.22
N VAL A 111 -1.41 -3.19 -1.70
CA VAL A 111 -0.47 -2.47 -0.84
C VAL A 111 0.17 -1.29 -1.58
N ASN A 112 0.80 -1.55 -2.72
CA ASN A 112 1.62 -0.52 -3.36
C ASN A 112 0.77 0.65 -3.88
N VAL A 113 -0.39 0.40 -4.48
CA VAL A 113 -1.26 1.45 -5.01
C VAL A 113 -1.82 2.30 -3.88
N ALA A 114 -2.31 1.68 -2.79
CA ALA A 114 -2.80 2.43 -1.63
C ALA A 114 -1.70 3.30 -0.99
N LEU A 115 -0.49 2.75 -0.82
CA LEU A 115 0.62 3.49 -0.21
C LEU A 115 1.19 4.60 -1.11
N MET A 116 1.22 4.41 -2.43
CA MET A 116 1.65 5.42 -3.40
C MET A 116 0.80 6.71 -3.32
N ASN A 117 -0.50 6.55 -3.07
CA ASN A 117 -1.45 7.65 -2.93
C ASN A 117 -1.46 8.28 -1.52
N SER A 118 -0.76 7.69 -0.55
CA SER A 118 -0.67 8.22 0.81
C SER A 118 0.53 9.14 0.99
N ALA A 119 0.27 10.45 1.07
CA ALA A 119 1.31 11.44 1.45
C ALA A 119 1.86 11.18 2.87
N LYS A 120 1.02 10.62 3.76
CA LYS A 120 1.43 10.25 5.12
C LYS A 120 2.42 9.09 5.13
N PHE A 121 2.24 8.11 4.25
CA PHE A 121 3.23 7.05 4.04
C PHE A 121 4.55 7.63 3.52
N ALA A 122 4.48 8.49 2.49
CA ALA A 122 5.69 9.11 1.93
C ALA A 122 6.46 9.91 3.00
N SER A 123 5.76 10.63 3.87
CA SER A 123 6.36 11.35 4.99
C SER A 123 6.95 10.41 6.05
N ALA A 124 6.21 9.38 6.48
CA ALA A 124 6.66 8.44 7.52
C ALA A 124 7.95 7.68 7.14
N PHE A 125 8.19 7.46 5.84
CA PHE A 125 9.40 6.80 5.33
C PHE A 125 10.37 7.72 4.61
N SER A 126 10.17 9.05 4.68
CA SER A 126 11.03 10.06 4.03
C SER A 126 11.29 9.76 2.55
N CYS A 127 10.22 9.41 1.82
CA CYS A 127 10.26 9.08 0.41
C CYS A 127 10.51 10.33 -0.44
N ARG A 128 11.58 10.33 -1.24
CA ARG A 128 11.85 11.41 -2.21
C ARG A 128 10.73 11.51 -3.25
N ASN A 129 10.47 12.72 -3.73
CA ASN A 129 9.54 12.97 -4.83
C ASN A 129 9.95 12.19 -6.08
N ASP A 130 8.95 11.84 -6.90
CA ASP A 130 9.09 11.13 -8.18
C ASP A 130 9.74 9.75 -8.07
N LYS A 131 9.86 9.23 -6.85
CA LYS A 131 10.12 7.80 -6.63
C LYS A 131 8.84 7.01 -6.87
N LYS A 132 9.03 5.74 -7.23
CA LYS A 132 7.93 4.80 -7.49
C LYS A 132 6.85 4.78 -6.40
N MET A 133 7.24 4.88 -5.13
CA MET A 133 6.32 4.87 -3.99
C MET A 133 5.86 6.27 -3.54
N ASN A 134 6.28 7.33 -4.24
CA ASN A 134 5.86 8.70 -4.01
C ASN A 134 5.73 9.46 -5.35
N PRO A 135 4.76 9.07 -6.21
CA PRO A 135 4.50 9.78 -7.47
C PRO A 135 3.97 11.19 -7.21
N THR A 136 4.23 12.11 -8.13
CA THR A 136 3.78 13.52 -8.10
C THR A 136 2.26 13.61 -8.10
N ARG A 137 1.60 12.85 -8.99
CA ARG A 137 0.13 12.76 -9.06
C ARG A 137 -0.34 11.61 -8.18
N LYS A 138 -1.21 11.92 -7.22
CA LYS A 138 -1.83 10.96 -6.31
C LYS A 138 -3.33 10.94 -6.54
N CYS A 139 -3.92 9.76 -6.57
CA CYS A 139 -5.37 9.61 -6.60
C CYS A 139 -5.87 9.58 -5.15
N VAL A 140 -6.50 10.66 -4.71
CA VAL A 140 -7.04 10.78 -3.35
C VAL A 140 -8.56 10.87 -3.45
N LEU A 141 -9.23 9.94 -2.80
CA LEU A 141 -10.68 9.89 -2.65
C LEU A 141 -10.97 9.76 -1.15
N TRP A 142 -11.90 10.57 -0.65
CA TRP A 142 -12.31 10.68 0.77
C TRP A 142 -11.22 11.20 1.73
#